data_AF-A0AAD0JLB0-F1
#
_entry.id   AF-A0AAD0JLB0-F1
#
_cell.length_a   1.000
_cell.length_b   1.000
_cell.length_c   1.000
_cell.angle_alpha   90.00
_cell.angle_beta   90.00
_cell.angle_gamma   90.00
#
_symmetry.space_group_name_H-M   'P 1'
#
loop_
_entity.id
_entity.type
_entity.pdbx_description
1 polymer ?
#
loop_
_entity_poly.entity_id
_entity_poly.type
_entity_poly.pdbx_seq_one_letter_code
_entity_poly.pdbx_strand_id
1 'polypeptide(L)'
;MSCTILYITLRRLIAERDRAGLRSRLLQHGPVLFAHALALGSPRVVADALSLLPISERMTALRHLPHPLRDAMKPLCIGGSQRLHLQPWSPPVPTLRRA
;
A
#
# COMPACT_ATOMS: atom_id res chain seq x y z
N MET A 1 5.13 23.32 -7.55
CA MET A 1 5.08 22.11 -8.41
C MET A 1 3.63 21.63 -8.45
N SER A 2 3.05 21.42 -9.63
CA SER A 2 1.65 20.98 -9.75
C SER A 2 1.51 19.48 -9.48
N CYS A 3 0.34 19.04 -9.00
CA CYS A 3 0.05 17.62 -8.75
C CYS A 3 0.28 16.74 -9.99
N THR A 4 -0.02 17.26 -11.19
CA THR A 4 0.15 16.55 -12.45
C THR A 4 1.62 16.25 -12.76
N ILE A 5 2.52 17.23 -12.57
CA ILE A 5 3.97 17.04 -12.78
C ILE A 5 4.54 16.04 -11.77
N LEU A 6 4.11 16.16 -10.51
CA LEU A 6 4.50 15.21 -9.48
C LEU A 6 4.00 13.79 -9.83
N TYR A 7 2.77 13.64 -10.28
CA TYR A 7 2.20 12.34 -10.66
C TYR A 7 2.99 11.65 -11.79
N ILE A 8 3.42 12.38 -12.82
CA ILE A 8 4.26 11.79 -13.89
C ILE A 8 5.56 11.21 -13.30
N THR A 9 6.17 11.94 -12.37
CA THR A 9 7.39 11.49 -11.68
C THR A 9 7.10 10.26 -10.81
N LEU A 10 6.03 10.29 -10.03
CA LEU A 10 5.61 9.16 -9.18
C LEU A 10 5.33 7.91 -10.02
N ARG A 11 4.64 8.04 -11.16
CA ARG A 11 4.32 6.92 -12.05
C ARG A 11 5.58 6.24 -12.57
N ARG A 12 6.59 7.03 -12.96
CA ARG A 12 7.89 6.50 -13.38
C ARG A 12 8.57 5.73 -12.24
N LEU A 13 8.64 6.32 -11.04
CA LEU A 13 9.27 5.68 -9.88
C LEU A 13 8.56 4.38 -9.46
N ILE A 14 7.23 4.34 -9.58
CA ILE A 14 6.44 3.13 -9.33
C ILE A 14 6.79 2.03 -10.35
N ALA A 15 6.87 2.39 -11.64
CA ALA A 15 7.24 1.45 -12.70
C ALA A 15 8.67 0.89 -12.52
N GLU A 16 9.60 1.74 -12.10
CA GLU A 16 10.98 1.36 -11.76
C GLU A 16 11.10 0.65 -10.40
N ARG A 17 10.00 0.57 -9.63
CA ARG A 17 9.96 0.08 -8.24
C ARG A 17 10.98 0.78 -7.33
N ASP A 18 11.31 2.03 -7.62
CA ASP A 18 12.28 2.84 -6.86
C ASP A 18 11.66 3.32 -5.54
N ARG A 19 11.91 2.54 -4.49
CA ARG A 19 11.47 2.86 -3.13
C ARG A 19 12.14 4.12 -2.60
N ALA A 20 13.44 4.30 -2.85
CA ALA A 20 14.19 5.44 -2.30
C ALA A 20 13.70 6.75 -2.93
N GLY A 21 13.50 6.76 -4.25
CA GLY A 21 12.93 7.89 -4.97
C GLY A 21 11.51 8.23 -4.50
N LEU A 22 10.64 7.23 -4.31
CA LEU A 22 9.28 7.47 -3.79
C LEU A 22 9.30 8.11 -2.40
N ARG A 23 10.14 7.61 -1.49
CA ARG A 23 10.29 8.16 -0.14
C ARG A 23 10.83 9.58 -0.18
N SER A 24 11.84 9.84 -1.02
CA SER A 24 12.38 11.17 -1.24
C SER A 24 11.29 12.17 -1.69
N ARG A 25 10.43 11.77 -2.64
CA ARG A 25 9.31 12.62 -3.09
C ARG A 25 8.27 12.85 -2.00
N LEU A 26 7.96 11.84 -1.19
CA LEU A 26 7.07 11.97 -0.04
C LEU A 26 7.61 12.97 0.99
N LEU A 27 8.90 12.89 1.32
CA LEU A 27 9.54 13.80 2.28
C LEU A 27 9.68 15.22 1.72
N GLN A 28 10.04 15.35 0.45
CA GLN A 28 10.27 16.64 -0.20
C GLN A 28 8.98 17.46 -0.38
N HIS A 29 7.88 16.82 -0.77
CA HIS A 29 6.63 17.49 -1.09
C HIS A 29 5.56 17.39 0.01
N GLY A 30 5.82 16.55 1.01
CA GLY A 30 4.89 16.26 2.08
C GLY A 30 3.79 15.27 1.68
N PRO A 31 3.11 14.70 2.69
CA PRO A 31 2.19 13.59 2.47
C PRO A 31 0.86 14.01 1.82
N VAL A 32 0.43 15.26 2.00
CA VAL A 32 -0.79 15.80 1.38
C VAL A 32 -0.63 15.88 -0.13
N LEU A 33 0.36 16.63 -0.62
CA LEU A 33 0.57 16.83 -2.05
C LEU A 33 0.90 15.51 -2.76
N PHE A 34 1.68 14.65 -2.10
CA PHE A 34 1.98 13.30 -2.58
C PHE A 34 0.71 12.46 -2.76
N ALA A 35 -0.17 12.41 -1.77
CA ALA A 35 -1.41 11.62 -1.85
C ALA A 35 -2.38 12.17 -2.91
N HIS A 36 -2.50 13.50 -3.01
CA HIS A 36 -3.31 14.13 -4.06
C HIS A 36 -2.76 13.87 -5.47
N ALA A 37 -1.44 13.88 -5.64
CA ALA A 37 -0.82 13.51 -6.92
C ALA A 37 -1.03 12.03 -7.25
N LEU A 38 -0.89 11.12 -6.27
CA LEU A 38 -1.20 9.69 -6.48
C LEU A 38 -2.65 9.44 -6.86
N ALA A 39 -3.58 10.22 -6.30
CA ALA A 39 -5.01 10.09 -6.57
C ALA A 39 -5.40 10.43 -8.03
N LEU A 40 -4.49 11.00 -8.83
CA LEU A 40 -4.68 11.14 -10.28
C LEU A 40 -4.54 9.81 -11.02
N GLY A 41 -3.94 8.80 -10.39
CA GLY A 41 -3.81 7.45 -10.92
C GLY A 41 -5.01 6.57 -10.61
N SER A 42 -5.03 5.38 -11.21
CA SER A 42 -6.03 4.37 -10.89
C SER A 42 -5.79 3.77 -9.49
N PRO A 43 -6.81 3.16 -8.85
CA PRO A 43 -6.65 2.52 -7.54
C PRO A 43 -5.51 1.49 -7.48
N ARG A 44 -5.19 0.83 -8.61
CA ARG A 44 -4.05 -0.11 -8.71
C ARG A 44 -2.71 0.61 -8.57
N VAL A 45 -2.52 1.75 -9.25
CA VAL A 45 -1.30 2.56 -9.17
C VAL A 45 -1.10 3.09 -7.74
N VAL A 46 -2.19 3.50 -7.09
CA VAL A 46 -2.16 3.92 -5.69
C VAL A 46 -1.74 2.76 -4.78
N ALA A 47 -2.32 1.57 -4.97
CA ALA A 47 -1.96 0.38 -4.21
C ALA A 47 -0.47 0.01 -4.37
N ASP A 48 0.04 0.02 -5.60
CA ASP A 48 1.44 -0.27 -5.89
C ASP A 48 2.37 0.73 -5.20
N ALA A 49 2.08 2.02 -5.32
CA ALA A 49 2.85 3.07 -4.65
C ALA A 49 2.89 2.88 -3.12
N LEU A 50 1.72 2.64 -2.51
CA LEU A 50 1.60 2.41 -1.08
C LEU A 50 2.35 1.15 -0.63
N SER A 51 2.36 0.09 -1.44
CA SER A 51 3.06 -1.16 -1.15
C SER A 51 4.58 -1.00 -1.10
N LEU A 52 5.12 -0.02 -1.84
CA LEU A 52 6.56 0.28 -1.90
C LEU A 52 7.04 1.14 -0.71
N LEU A 53 6.11 1.78 0.01
CA LEU A 53 6.41 2.59 1.18
C LEU A 53 6.51 1.74 2.46
N PRO A 54 7.39 2.11 3.41
CA PRO A 54 7.37 1.63 4.79
C PRO A 54 6.01 1.88 5.45
N ILE A 55 5.66 1.07 6.45
CA ILE A 55 4.33 1.11 7.08
C ILE A 55 3.96 2.50 7.62
N SER A 56 4.86 3.20 8.31
CA SER A 56 4.60 4.53 8.89
C SER A 56 4.30 5.59 7.82
N GLU A 57 5.06 5.56 6.72
CA GLU A 57 4.91 6.47 5.59
C GLU A 57 3.64 6.14 4.78
N ARG A 58 3.36 4.85 4.59
CA ARG A 58 2.12 4.35 3.97
C ARG A 58 0.89 4.85 4.72
N MET A 59 0.85 4.68 6.04
CA MET A 59 -0.26 5.15 6.87
C MET A 59 -0.43 6.67 6.77
N THR A 60 0.67 7.41 6.73
CA THR A 60 0.64 8.86 6.59
C THR A 60 0.09 9.28 5.24
N ALA A 61 0.58 8.72 4.14
CA ALA A 61 0.06 9.03 2.80
C ALA A 61 -1.43 8.62 2.64
N LEU A 62 -1.81 7.44 3.15
CA LEU A 62 -3.18 6.96 3.08
C LEU A 62 -4.17 7.88 3.81
N ARG A 63 -3.74 8.51 4.92
CA ARG A 63 -4.55 9.50 5.65
C ARG A 63 -4.85 10.78 4.86
N HIS A 64 -4.21 10.99 3.71
CA HIS A 64 -4.48 12.14 2.85
C HIS A 64 -5.08 11.78 1.49
N LEU A 65 -5.37 10.49 1.25
CA LEU A 65 -6.08 10.08 0.02
C LEU A 65 -7.56 10.51 0.06
N PRO A 66 -8.18 10.84 -1.09
CA PRO A 66 -9.62 11.04 -1.18
C PRO A 66 -10.41 9.86 -0.61
N HIS A 67 -11.57 10.14 -0.02
CA HIS A 67 -12.36 9.14 0.75
C HIS A 67 -12.59 7.82 0.00
N PRO A 68 -13.01 7.80 -1.29
CA PRO A 68 -13.24 6.55 -2.02
C PRO A 68 -11.97 5.70 -2.18
N LEU A 69 -10.83 6.34 -2.47
CA LEU A 69 -9.56 5.64 -2.62
C LEU A 69 -9.03 5.13 -1.29
N ARG A 70 -9.15 5.93 -0.23
CA ARG A 70 -8.73 5.54 1.12
C ARG A 70 -9.43 4.27 1.58
N ASP A 71 -10.74 4.18 1.35
CA ASP A 71 -11.52 3.00 1.71
C ASP A 71 -11.11 1.76 0.91
N ALA A 72 -10.88 1.92 -0.40
CA ALA A 72 -10.36 0.85 -1.25
C ALA A 72 -8.98 0.35 -0.80
N MET A 73 -8.15 1.23 -0.21
CA MET A 73 -6.78 0.91 0.21
C MET A 73 -6.67 0.38 1.66
N LYS A 74 -7.74 0.42 2.47
CA LYS A 74 -7.75 -0.10 3.86
C LYS A 74 -7.14 -1.50 4.03
N PRO A 75 -7.38 -2.49 3.13
CA PRO A 75 -6.80 -3.82 3.26
C PRO A 75 -5.25 -3.84 3.25
N LEU A 76 -4.61 -2.87 2.59
CA LEU A 76 -3.14 -2.77 2.50
C LEU A 76 -2.48 -2.35 3.83
N CYS A 77 -3.27 -1.81 4.76
CA CYS A 77 -2.84 -1.46 6.11
C CYS A 77 -2.95 -2.63 7.10
N ILE A 78 -3.85 -3.58 6.83
CA ILE A 78 -4.22 -4.66 7.75
C ILE A 78 -3.45 -5.96 7.42
N GLY A 79 -3.08 -6.16 6.15
CA GLY A 79 -2.50 -7.41 5.65
C GLY A 79 -1.01 -7.65 5.91
N GLY A 80 -0.27 -6.73 6.53
CA GLY A 80 1.17 -6.90 6.80
C GLY A 80 1.51 -7.81 7.99
N SER A 81 0.63 -7.89 8.99
CA SER A 81 0.82 -8.73 10.19
C SER A 81 -0.14 -9.90 10.30
N GLN A 82 -1.33 -9.85 9.70
CA GLN A 82 -2.36 -10.87 9.96
C GLN A 82 -2.20 -12.15 9.13
N ARG A 83 -1.37 -12.16 8.08
CA ARG A 83 -1.21 -13.34 7.22
C ARG A 83 -0.27 -14.42 7.79
N LEU A 84 0.31 -14.20 8.98
CA LEU A 84 1.08 -15.22 9.70
C LEU A 84 0.25 -15.97 10.77
N HIS A 85 -1.02 -15.62 11.00
CA HIS A 85 -1.82 -16.21 12.09
C HIS A 85 -3.24 -16.64 11.65
N LEU A 86 -3.38 -17.15 10.42
CA LEU A 86 -4.58 -17.88 9.99
C LEU A 86 -4.17 -19.01 9.04
N GLN A 87 -3.41 -19.97 9.55
CA GLN A 87 -3.29 -21.31 8.99
C GLN A 87 -3.82 -22.29 10.04
N PRO A 88 -5.14 -22.57 10.10
CA PRO A 88 -5.64 -23.76 10.77
C PRO A 88 -5.65 -24.89 9.75
N TRP A 89 -4.46 -25.30 9.26
CA TRP A 89 -4.35 -26.60 8.60
C TRP A 89 -3.86 -27.61 9.64
N SER A 90 -4.76 -27.95 10.56
CA SER A 90 -4.62 -29.19 11.32
C SER A 90 -4.95 -30.34 10.37
N PRO A 91 -4.03 -31.29 10.11
CA PRO A 91 -4.42 -32.50 9.41
C PRO A 91 -5.45 -33.25 10.28
N PRO A 92 -6.52 -33.82 9.71
CA PRO A 92 -7.39 -34.70 10.47
C PRO A 92 -6.58 -35.93 10.86
N VAL A 93 -6.27 -36.06 12.16
CA VAL A 93 -5.75 -37.29 12.74
C VAL A 93 -6.81 -38.37 12.53
N PRO A 94 -6.54 -39.45 11.78
CA PRO A 94 -7.47 -40.56 11.73
C PRO A 94 -7.43 -41.23 13.11
N THR A 95 -8.50 -41.05 13.89
CA THR A 95 -8.72 -41.84 15.09
C THR A 95 -8.98 -43.27 14.66
N LEU A 96 -7.95 -44.11 14.77
CA LEU A 96 -8.06 -45.56 14.64
C LEU A 96 -8.97 -46.06 15.76
N ARG A 97 -10.24 -46.30 15.43
CA ARG A 97 -11.18 -47.03 16.29
C ARG A 97 -11.38 -48.43 15.71
N ARG A 98 -11.32 -49.41 16.62
CA ARG A 98 -11.73 -50.83 16.57
C ARG A 98 -10.59 -51.81 16.32
N ALA A 99 -10.54 -52.97 16.98
CA ALA A 99 -11.52 -53.67 17.83
C ALA A 99 -10.82 -54.30 19.04
#